data_AF-A0A2M7I2R8-F1
#
_entry.id   AF-A0A2M7I2R8-F1
#
_cell.length_a   1.000
_cell.length_b   1.000
_cell.length_c   1.000
_cell.angle_alpha   90.00
_cell.angle_beta   90.00
_cell.angle_gamma   90.00
#
_symmetry.space_group_name_H-M   'P 1'
#
loop_
_entity.id
_entity.type
_entity.pdbx_description
1 polymer ?
#
loop_
_entity_poly.entity_id
_entity_poly.type
_entity_poly.pdbx_seq_one_letter_code
_entity_poly.pdbx_strand_id
1 'polypeptide(L)' 'MTCNGKSFNGNILFTYKCLSGPAILQISNYWNEGDEIAINLLPEIDLSEKIKEWKTESPKSLLMT' A
#
# COMPACT_ATOMS: atom_id res chain seq x y z
N MET A 1 1.13 7.08 1.33
CA MET A 1 0.44 7.34 0.04
C MET A 1 1.04 8.56 -0.63
N THR A 2 1.08 8.59 -1.96
CA THR A 2 1.80 9.61 -2.73
C THR A 2 0.97 10.04 -3.94
N CYS A 3 0.87 11.35 -4.18
CA CYS A 3 0.22 11.93 -5.36
C CYS A 3 0.91 13.27 -5.69
N ASN A 4 1.17 13.55 -6.96
CA ASN A 4 1.80 14.80 -7.42
C ASN A 4 3.07 15.20 -6.63
N GLY A 5 3.90 14.21 -6.27
CA GLY A 5 5.13 14.42 -5.49
C GLY A 5 4.92 14.71 -3.99
N LYS A 6 3.68 14.71 -3.49
CA LYS A 6 3.37 14.84 -2.06
C LYS A 6 3.08 13.48 -1.45
N SER A 7 3.72 13.21 -0.32
CA SER A 7 3.56 11.96 0.42
C SER A 7 2.95 12.21 1.79
N PHE A 8 1.99 11.37 2.17
CA PHE A 8 1.37 11.38 3.49
C PHE A 8 1.36 9.98 4.09
N ASN A 9 1.57 9.91 5.40
CA ASN A 9 1.44 8.69 6.20
C ASN A 9 0.20 8.80 7.08
N GLY A 10 -0.56 7.72 7.16
CA GLY A 10 -1.74 7.64 8.01
C GLY A 10 -2.61 6.45 7.66
N ASN A 11 -3.64 6.24 8.47
CA ASN A 11 -4.53 5.09 8.32
C ASN A 11 -5.42 5.26 7.08
N ILE A 12 -5.64 4.14 6.40
CA ILE A 12 -6.56 4.00 5.26
C ILE A 12 -7.68 3.07 5.69
N LEU A 13 -8.91 3.47 5.43
CA LEU A 13 -10.12 2.69 5.66
C LEU A 13 -10.69 2.24 4.32
N PHE A 14 -10.75 0.93 4.10
CA PHE A 14 -11.50 0.36 2.99
C PHE A 14 -12.99 0.34 3.32
N THR A 15 -13.80 0.93 2.45
CA THR A 15 -15.27 0.87 2.55
C THR A 15 -15.84 0.16 1.34
N TYR A 16 -17.13 -0.16 1.38
CA TYR A 16 -17.80 -0.91 0.29
C TYR A 16 -17.71 -0.21 -1.09
N LYS A 17 -17.61 1.12 -1.12
CA LYS A 17 -17.62 1.89 -2.37
C LYS A 17 -16.34 2.69 -2.64
N CYS A 18 -15.60 3.00 -1.58
CA CYS A 18 -14.51 3.97 -1.64
C CYS A 18 -13.38 3.64 -0.65
N LEU A 19 -12.26 4.33 -0.81
CA LEU A 19 -11.24 4.46 0.22
C LEU A 19 -11.55 5.70 1.08
N SER A 20 -11.25 5.63 2.37
CA SER A 20 -11.43 6.71 3.32
C SER A 20 -10.30 6.68 4.37
N GLY A 21 -10.45 7.46 5.44
CA GLY A 21 -9.47 7.59 6.51
C GLY A 21 -8.65 8.87 6.43
N PRO A 22 -7.90 9.20 7.50
CA PRO A 22 -7.18 10.47 7.62
C PRO A 22 -6.15 10.66 6.51
N ALA A 23 -5.50 9.57 6.05
CA ALA A 23 -4.63 9.65 4.89
C ALA A 23 -5.45 10.06 3.65
N ILE A 24 -6.44 9.28 3.22
CA ILE A 24 -7.21 9.58 2.00
C ILE A 24 -7.80 11.00 1.97
N LEU A 25 -8.27 11.51 3.11
CA LEU A 25 -8.78 12.89 3.21
C LEU A 25 -7.70 13.98 3.04
N GLN A 26 -6.45 13.68 3.39
CA GLN A 26 -5.34 14.61 3.18
C GLN A 26 -4.91 14.69 1.72
N ILE A 27 -4.84 13.56 1.00
CA ILE A 27 -4.42 13.55 -0.41
C ILE A 27 -5.52 14.01 -1.36
N SER A 28 -6.79 13.87 -0.97
CA SER A 28 -7.90 14.36 -1.79
C SER A 28 -7.83 15.88 -2.03
N ASN A 29 -7.12 16.63 -1.19
CA ASN A 29 -6.89 18.07 -1.40
C ASN A 29 -5.84 18.37 -2.47
N TYR A 30 -5.05 17.39 -2.88
CA TYR A 30 -3.93 17.55 -3.83
C TYR A 30 -4.10 16.73 -5.11
N TRP A 31 -5.15 15.91 -5.15
CA TRP A 31 -5.49 15.04 -6.27
C TRP A 31 -6.52 15.73 -7.16
N ASN A 32 -6.30 15.68 -8.47
CA ASN A 32 -7.27 16.08 -9.49
C ASN A 32 -7.61 14.88 -10.38
N GLU A 33 -8.71 14.99 -11.12
CA GLU A 33 -9.10 13.95 -12.08
C GLU A 33 -7.98 13.67 -13.09
N GLY A 34 -7.58 12.40 -13.20
CA GLY A 34 -6.47 11.96 -14.05
C GLY A 34 -5.14 11.79 -13.32
N ASP A 35 -5.00 12.30 -12.10
CA ASP A 35 -3.77 12.14 -11.32
C ASP A 35 -3.64 10.70 -10.78
N GLU A 36 -2.43 10.17 -10.81
CA GLU A 36 -2.13 8.87 -10.21
C GLU A 36 -1.97 8.98 -8.68
N ILE A 37 -2.51 8.00 -7.97
CA ILE A 37 -2.32 7.85 -6.52
C ILE A 37 -1.59 6.53 -6.27
N ALA A 38 -0.41 6.61 -5.67
CA ALA A 38 0.34 5.45 -5.21
C ALA A 38 0.11 5.20 -3.72
N ILE A 39 -0.29 3.98 -3.36
CA ILE A 39 -0.51 3.58 -1.97
C ILE A 39 0.54 2.53 -1.59
N ASN A 40 1.46 2.91 -0.69
CA ASN A 40 2.35 1.96 -0.03
C ASN A 40 1.67 1.43 1.23
N LEU A 41 1.24 0.16 1.20
CA LEU A 41 0.61 -0.53 2.34
C LEU A 41 1.63 -1.02 3.38
N LEU A 42 2.90 -1.11 3.01
CA LEU A 42 3.97 -1.65 3.84
C LEU A 42 5.16 -0.66 3.84
N PRO A 43 4.99 0.56 4.34
CA PRO A 43 6.03 1.59 4.27
C PRO A 43 7.28 1.26 5.08
N GLU A 44 7.15 0.44 6.11
CA GLU A 44 8.24 0.06 7.02
C GLU A 44 8.91 -1.27 6.64
N ILE A 45 8.40 -1.96 5.61
CA ILE A 45 8.86 -3.30 5.26
C ILE A 45 9.40 -3.28 3.83
N ASP A 46 10.68 -3.64 3.68
CA ASP A 46 11.19 -4.02 2.37
C ASP A 46 10.64 -5.40 1.99
N LEU A 47 9.59 -5.38 1.17
CA LEU A 47 8.88 -6.59 0.78
C LEU A 47 9.81 -7.55 0.00
N SER A 48 10.81 -7.04 -0.71
CA SER A 48 11.74 -7.87 -1.48
C SER A 48 12.65 -8.69 -0.57
N GLU A 49 13.19 -8.07 0.48
CA GLU A 49 13.95 -8.77 1.51
C GLU A 49 13.08 -9.76 2.28
N LYS A 50 11.87 -9.35 2.70
CA LYS A 50 10.98 -10.27 3.43
C LYS A 50 10.54 -11.48 2.61
N ILE A 51 10.29 -11.32 1.32
CA ILE A 51 9.99 -12.45 0.43
C ILE A 51 11.18 -13.41 0.32
N LYS A 52 12.42 -12.91 0.29
CA LYS A 52 13.63 -13.74 0.26
C LYS A 52 13.80 -14.53 1.57
N GLU A 53 13.56 -13.89 2.70
CA GLU A 53 13.57 -14.55 4.02
C GLU A 53 12.53 -15.68 4.06
N TRP A 54 11.27 -15.41 3.70
CA TRP A 54 10.21 -16.42 3.70
C TRP A 54 10.48 -17.60 2.77
N LYS A 55 11.05 -17.36 1.59
CA LYS A 55 11.46 -18.43 0.67
C LYS A 55 12.55 -19.32 1.27
N THR A 56 13.44 -18.75 2.08
CA THR A 56 14.51 -19.48 2.75
C THR A 56 13.96 -20.28 3.94
N GLU A 57 13.01 -19.72 4.68
CA GLU A 57 12.40 -20.34 5.87
C GLU A 57 11.36 -21.43 5.54
N SER A 58 10.70 -21.38 4.38
CA SER A 58 9.75 -22.42 3.93
C SER A 58 9.97 -22.85 2.48
N PRO A 59 10.99 -23.70 2.20
CA PRO A 59 11.33 -24.13 0.84
C PRO A 59 10.26 -24.97 0.12
N LYS A 60 9.27 -25.49 0.85
CA LYS A 60 8.20 -26.37 0.35
C LYS A 60 6.84 -26.04 0.98
N SER A 61 6.22 -24.95 0.56
CA SER A 61 4.76 -24.95 0.55
C SER A 61 4.35 -25.76 -0.68
N LEU A 62 4.07 -27.05 -0.48
CA LEU A 62 3.47 -27.87 -1.53
C LEU A 62 2.15 -27.21 -1.92
N LEU A 63 2.08 -26.67 -3.13
CA LEU A 63 0.81 -26.38 -3.77
C LEU A 63 0.10 -27.72 -3.97
N MET A 64 -0.76 -28.10 -3.03
CA MET A 64 -1.71 -29.18 -3.28
C MET A 64 -2.72 -28.64 -4.30
N THR A 65 -2.62 -29.15 -5.52
CA THR A 65 -3.54 -28.88 -6.63
C THR A 65 -4.65 -29.92 -6.61
#